data_AF-A0A9E3MPR8-F1
#
_entry.id   AF-A0A9E3MPR8-F1
#
_cell.length_a   1.000
_cell.length_b   1.000
_cell.length_c   1.000
_cell.angle_alpha   90.00
_cell.angle_beta   90.00
_cell.angle_gamma   90.00
#
_symmetry.space_group_name_H-M   'P 1'
#
loop_
_entity.id
_entity.type
_entity.pdbx_description
1 polymer ?
#
loop_
_entity_poly.entity_id
_entity_poly.type
_entity_poly.pdbx_seq_one_letter_code
_entity_poly.pdbx_strand_id
1 'polypeptide(L)'
;GIFAAEIVTRCRELGVLADALCLSRGPVRTFRRRFLRDLREGRKSVPFLLRRGWRLMRLERSIVARQTALGAHPCDKDEALTRLTAAATGHPSAATAAG
;
A
#
# COMPACT_ATOMS: atom_id res chain seq x y z
N GLY A 1 -5.74 -0.23 -6.27
CA GLY A 1 -6.81 -1.22 -5.97
C GLY A 1 -6.18 -2.54 -5.57
N ILE A 2 -6.93 -3.47 -4.96
CA ILE A 2 -6.36 -4.76 -4.51
C ILE A 2 -5.77 -5.60 -5.66
N PHE A 3 -6.23 -5.38 -6.89
CA PHE A 3 -5.78 -6.05 -8.11
C PHE A 3 -4.69 -5.28 -8.88
N ALA A 4 -4.26 -4.11 -8.41
CA ALA A 4 -3.36 -3.25 -9.18
C ALA A 4 -2.00 -3.93 -9.45
N ALA A 5 -1.46 -4.69 -8.50
CA ALA A 5 -0.20 -5.38 -8.73
C ALA A 5 -0.32 -6.58 -9.71
N GLU A 6 -1.51 -7.11 -9.96
CA GLU A 6 -1.69 -8.28 -10.86
C GLU A 6 -1.49 -7.91 -12.33
N ILE A 7 -1.76 -6.65 -12.70
CA ILE A 7 -1.58 -6.16 -14.07
C ILE A 7 -0.19 -5.58 -14.32
N VAL A 8 0.65 -5.46 -13.28
CA VAL A 8 1.96 -4.80 -13.37
C VAL A 8 2.85 -5.46 -14.43
N THR A 9 2.97 -6.78 -14.40
CA THR A 9 3.77 -7.54 -15.38
C THR A 9 3.29 -7.25 -16.80
N ARG A 10 1.97 -7.34 -17.04
CA ARG A 10 1.41 -7.11 -18.37
C ARG A 10 1.61 -5.67 -18.86
N CYS A 11 1.46 -4.69 -17.98
CA CYS A 11 1.70 -3.28 -18.31
C CYS A 11 3.19 -3.01 -18.59
N ARG A 12 4.12 -3.70 -17.92
CA ARG A 12 5.56 -3.62 -18.23
C ARG A 12 5.88 -4.19 -19.61
N GLU A 13 5.38 -5.38 -19.92
CA GLU A 13 5.56 -6.02 -21.23
C GLU A 13 5.06 -5.15 -22.38
N LEU A 14 3.96 -4.42 -22.15
CA LEU A 14 3.36 -3.51 -23.13
C LEU A 14 4.06 -2.14 -23.19
N GLY A 15 5.03 -1.86 -22.33
CA GLY A 15 5.73 -0.57 -22.28
C GLY A 15 4.84 0.60 -21.82
N VAL A 16 3.68 0.31 -21.21
CA VAL A 16 2.70 1.32 -20.78
C VAL A 16 2.77 1.62 -19.28
N LEU A 17 3.59 0.88 -18.53
CA LEU A 17 3.72 1.10 -17.09
C LEU A 17 4.64 2.28 -16.77
N ALA A 18 4.08 3.33 -16.18
CA ALA A 18 4.85 4.47 -15.67
C ALA A 18 5.49 4.17 -14.29
N ASP A 19 4.69 3.70 -13.32
CA ASP A 19 5.15 3.19 -12.02
C ASP A 19 4.09 2.27 -11.40
N ALA A 20 4.49 1.41 -10.46
CA ALA A 20 3.60 0.54 -9.70
C ALA A 20 3.79 0.78 -8.21
N LEU A 21 2.81 1.40 -7.55
CA LEU A 21 2.92 1.86 -6.17
C LEU A 21 1.93 1.17 -5.22
N CYS A 22 2.44 0.74 -4.06
CA CYS A 22 1.66 0.20 -2.96
C CYS A 22 1.70 1.17 -1.77
N LEU A 23 0.66 1.98 -1.61
CA LEU A 23 0.60 2.97 -0.53
C LEU A 23 0.49 2.31 0.85
N SER A 24 1.50 2.49 1.68
CA SER A 24 1.53 2.04 3.07
C SER A 24 1.81 3.23 3.99
N ARG A 25 0.86 3.58 4.86
CA ARG A 25 1.01 4.68 5.85
C ARG A 25 1.44 4.18 7.24
N GLY A 26 1.85 2.92 7.31
CA GLY A 26 2.16 2.21 8.54
C GLY A 26 0.90 1.66 9.22
N PRO A 27 0.83 0.34 9.49
CA PRO A 27 -0.38 -0.30 10.04
C PRO A 27 -0.75 0.25 11.43
N VAL A 28 0.24 0.66 12.22
CA VAL A 28 0.05 1.24 13.56
C VAL A 28 -0.63 2.61 13.48
N ARG A 29 -0.23 3.46 12.52
CA ARG A 29 -0.80 4.81 12.37
C ARG A 29 -2.24 4.74 11.91
N THR A 30 -2.54 3.85 10.96
CA THR A 30 -3.90 3.57 10.48
C THR A 30 -4.77 3.00 11.60
N PHE A 31 -4.25 2.00 12.34
CA PHE A 31 -4.93 1.42 13.49
C PHE A 31 -5.24 2.48 14.55
N ARG A 32 -4.27 3.29 14.98
CA ARG A 32 -4.47 4.33 16.01
C ARG A 32 -5.58 5.30 15.65
N ARG A 33 -5.60 5.80 14.40
CA ARG A 33 -6.64 6.73 13.94
C ARG A 33 -8.02 6.09 13.95
N ARG A 34 -8.13 4.85 13.45
CA ARG A 34 -9.38 4.09 13.44
C ARG A 34 -9.86 3.76 14.84
N PHE A 35 -8.96 3.30 15.70
CA PHE A 35 -9.25 2.95 17.08
C PHE A 35 -9.77 4.16 17.86
N LEU A 36 -9.06 5.30 17.81
CA LEU A 36 -9.49 6.50 18.53
C LEU A 36 -10.84 7.03 18.03
N ARG A 37 -11.09 6.99 16.71
CA ARG A 37 -12.38 7.36 16.14
C ARG A 37 -13.49 6.41 16.62
N ASP A 38 -13.27 5.10 16.51
CA ASP A 38 -14.25 4.09 16.89
C ASP A 38 -14.56 4.13 18.40
N LEU A 39 -13.58 4.52 19.24
CA LEU A 39 -13.79 4.82 20.66
C LEU A 39 -14.66 6.06 20.87
N ARG A 40 -14.38 7.16 20.16
CA ARG A 40 -15.16 8.41 20.25
C ARG A 40 -16.61 8.22 19.81
N GLU A 41 -16.84 7.34 18.83
CA GLU A 41 -18.19 7.05 18.34
C GLU A 41 -18.93 6.01 19.21
N GLY A 42 -18.27 5.39 20.20
CA GLY A 42 -18.89 4.44 21.13
C GLY A 42 -19.49 3.19 20.49
N ARG A 43 -19.25 2.94 19.19
CA ARG A 43 -19.98 1.93 18.41
C ARG A 43 -19.71 0.48 18.85
N LYS A 44 -18.60 0.20 19.55
CA LYS A 44 -18.14 -1.17 19.87
C LYS A 44 -17.32 -1.23 21.17
N SER A 45 -17.27 -2.40 21.80
CA SER A 45 -16.46 -2.62 22.99
C SER A 45 -14.95 -2.55 22.71
N VAL A 46 -14.19 -2.03 23.68
CA VAL A 46 -12.72 -1.90 23.59
C VAL A 46 -12.03 -3.22 23.25
N PRO A 47 -12.36 -4.38 23.88
CA PRO A 47 -11.70 -5.65 23.56
C PRO A 47 -11.97 -6.10 22.12
N PHE A 48 -13.16 -5.80 21.58
CA PHE A 48 -13.47 -6.07 20.19
C PHE A 48 -12.61 -5.22 19.25
N LEU A 49 -12.48 -3.92 19.52
CA LEU A 49 -11.69 -3.01 18.70
C LEU A 49 -10.20 -3.38 18.67
N LEU A 50 -9.65 -3.82 19.81
CA LEU A 50 -8.27 -4.31 19.90
C LEU A 50 -8.05 -5.58 19.06
N ARG A 51 -8.89 -6.61 19.26
CA ARG A 51 -8.80 -7.87 18.50
C ARG A 51 -8.92 -7.64 17.00
N ARG A 52 -9.90 -6.83 16.60
CA ARG A 52 -10.13 -6.46 15.20
C ARG A 52 -8.94 -5.68 14.64
N GLY A 53 -8.44 -4.70 15.38
CA GLY A 53 -7.28 -3.89 15.02
C GLY A 53 -6.05 -4.72 14.76
N TRP A 54 -5.73 -5.64 15.67
CA TRP A 54 -4.61 -6.56 15.52
C TRP A 54 -4.71 -7.42 14.25
N ARG A 55 -5.89 -7.98 14.00
CA ARG A 55 -6.15 -8.75 12.77
C ARG A 55 -5.92 -7.90 11.52
N LEU A 56 -6.41 -6.66 11.51
CA LEU A 56 -6.22 -5.74 10.38
C LEU A 56 -4.74 -5.38 10.16
N MET A 57 -3.98 -5.15 11.23
CA MET A 57 -2.54 -4.89 11.13
C MET A 57 -1.79 -6.07 10.51
N ARG A 58 -2.14 -7.31 10.88
CA ARG A 58 -1.56 -8.51 10.26
C ARG A 58 -1.92 -8.65 8.78
N LEU A 59 -3.19 -8.40 8.44
CA LEU A 59 -3.67 -8.47 7.06
C LEU A 59 -3.01 -7.42 6.17
N GLU A 60 -2.84 -6.20 6.66
CA GLU A 60 -2.14 -5.12 5.93
C GLU A 60 -0.72 -5.55 5.56
N ARG A 61 0.04 -6.15 6.50
CA ARG A 61 1.38 -6.67 6.21
C ARG A 61 1.37 -7.74 5.11
N SER A 62 0.43 -8.69 5.14
CA SER A 62 0.33 -9.71 4.08
C SER A 62 -0.06 -9.13 2.73
N ILE A 63 -0.91 -8.10 2.72
CA ILE A 63 -1.32 -7.41 1.48
C ILE A 63 -0.12 -6.70 0.88
N VAL A 64 0.61 -5.90 1.67
CA VAL A 64 1.80 -5.19 1.21
C VAL A 64 2.85 -6.18 0.68
N ALA A 65 3.14 -7.25 1.42
CA ALA A 65 4.08 -8.28 0.97
C ALA A 65 3.67 -8.90 -0.38
N ARG A 66 2.38 -9.21 -0.56
CA ARG A 66 1.86 -9.72 -1.85
C ARG A 66 2.00 -8.69 -2.97
N GLN A 67 1.62 -7.43 -2.74
CA GLN A 67 1.72 -6.38 -3.76
C GLN A 67 3.18 -6.17 -4.17
N THR A 68 4.11 -6.21 -3.21
CA THR A 68 5.55 -6.11 -3.48
C THR A 68 6.09 -7.31 -4.25
N ALA A 69 5.68 -8.53 -3.92
CA ALA A 69 6.03 -9.72 -4.70
C ALA A 69 5.53 -9.65 -6.16
N LEU A 70 4.40 -8.99 -6.40
CA LEU A 70 3.85 -8.73 -7.73
C LEU A 70 4.46 -7.50 -8.42
N GLY A 71 5.48 -6.88 -7.81
CA GLY A 71 6.26 -5.80 -8.40
C GLY A 71 5.77 -4.39 -8.10
N ALA A 72 4.89 -4.20 -7.11
CA ALA A 72 4.53 -2.86 -6.62
C ALA A 72 5.50 -2.38 -5.54
N HIS A 73 5.95 -1.14 -5.63
CA HIS A 73 6.85 -0.53 -4.66
C HIS A 73 6.08 -0.02 -3.42
N PRO A 74 6.38 -0.48 -2.20
CA PRO A 74 5.75 0.03 -1.00
C PRO A 74 6.30 1.41 -0.63
N CYS A 75 5.43 2.41 -0.56
CA CYS A 75 5.84 3.79 -0.25
C CYS A 75 4.75 4.54 0.54
N ASP A 76 5.14 5.65 1.16
CA ASP A 76 4.17 6.57 1.76
C ASP A 76 3.60 7.55 0.73
N LYS A 77 2.80 8.52 1.19
CA LYS A 77 2.15 9.49 0.31
C LYS A 77 3.17 10.43 -0.34
N ASP A 78 4.15 10.88 0.40
CA ASP A 78 5.07 11.92 -0.04
C ASP A 78 6.06 11.31 -1.04
N GLU A 79 6.57 10.11 -0.75
CA GLU A 79 7.38 9.33 -1.69
C GLU A 79 6.59 8.97 -2.96
N ALA A 80 5.32 8.55 -2.84
CA ALA A 80 4.49 8.26 -4.01
C ALA A 80 4.35 9.48 -4.91
N LEU A 81 4.17 10.67 -4.34
CA LEU A 81 4.04 11.90 -5.10
C LEU A 81 5.33 12.20 -5.85
N THR A 82 6.49 12.10 -5.19
CA THR A 82 7.80 12.28 -5.82
C THR A 82 7.99 11.32 -6.99
N ARG A 83 7.65 10.04 -6.82
CA ARG A 83 7.79 9.02 -7.87
C ARG A 83 6.85 9.25 -9.05
N LEU A 84 5.61 9.65 -8.78
CA LEU A 84 4.64 10.01 -9.83
C LEU A 84 5.13 11.21 -10.65
N THR A 85 5.66 12.24 -9.99
CA THR A 85 6.21 13.41 -10.69
C THR A 85 7.42 13.03 -11.54
N ALA A 86 8.33 12.19 -11.04
CA ALA A 86 9.48 11.70 -11.81
C ALA A 86 9.09 10.85 -13.03
N ALA A 87 8.07 10.00 -12.88
CA ALA A 87 7.54 9.20 -13.98
C ALA A 87 6.87 10.08 -15.06
N ALA A 88 6.20 11.16 -14.65
CA ALA A 88 5.54 12.11 -15.57
C ALA A 88 6.53 12.95 -16.39
N THR A 89 7.76 13.18 -15.88
CA THR A 89 8.79 13.98 -16.57
C THR A 89 9.71 13.16 -17.50
N GLY A 90 9.41 11.87 -17.71
CA GLY A 90 10.00 11.09 -18.81
C GLY A 90 11.07 10.06 -18.42
N HIS A 91 11.21 9.72 -17.15
CA HIS A 91 12.03 8.56 -16.75
C HIS A 91 11.12 7.38 -16.37
N PRO A 92 10.95 6.35 -17.21
CA PRO A 92 10.40 5.09 -16.72
C PRO A 92 11.28 4.63 -15.55
N SER A 93 10.67 4.47 -14.38
CA SER A 93 11.40 4.04 -13.20
C SER A 93 11.99 2.66 -13.49
N ALA A 94 13.31 2.56 -13.52
CA ALA A 94 14.03 1.31 -13.57
C ALA A 94 13.78 0.56 -12.26
N ALA A 95 12.61 -0.06 -12.14
CA ALA A 95 12.38 -1.09 -11.15
C ALA A 95 13.37 -2.21 -11.47
N THR A 96 14.42 -2.24 -10.67
CA THR A 96 15.58 -3.10 -10.71
C THR A 96 15.16 -4.54 -10.99
N ALA A 97 15.77 -5.12 -12.02
CA ALA A 97 15.87 -6.55 -12.18
C ALA A 97 16.44 -7.15 -10.89
N ALA A 98 15.57 -7.68 -10.04
CA ALA A 98 15.95 -8.67 -9.05
C ALA A 98 15.75 -10.02 -9.73
N GLY A 99 16.85 -10.56 -10.25
CA GLY A 99 16.98 -11.98 -10.60
C GLY A 99 17.16 -12.85 -9.36
#